data_AF-A0ABD3E849-F1
#
_entry.id   AF-A0ABD3E849-F1
#
_cell.length_a   1.000
_cell.length_b   1.000
_cell.length_c   1.000
_cell.angle_alpha   90.00
_cell.angle_beta   90.00
_cell.angle_gamma   90.00
#
_symmetry.space_group_name_H-M   'P 1'
#
loop_
_entity.id
_entity.type
_entity.pdbx_description
1 polymer ?
#
loop_
_entity_poly.entity_id
_entity_poly.type
_entity_poly.pdbx_seq_one_letter_code
_entity_poly.pdbx_strand_id
1 'polypeptide(L)'
;MVSNANCFDLSYARERFRNCFPGKIDRNSCHEWIKAPINIALSVWIVCVAISGSILLMLTVGMLDRALPEKSERDVWAEANNQVLNALFTLMCVFQHSTIIRHTVLLSRWRRSGDIDDVLRVRKIYCKDGARKPHERAHAMVVVILLHVSFVAQYVLCGLYWGYGKSDRPSTGVRICMGITIVAPAFAGAYVLFSPLGRDYETTMDSIGSDVDDVENICLVAKNGAKNGCFPCRCSIMY
;
A
#
# COMPACT_ATOMS: atom_id res chain seq x y z
N MET A 1 14.25 -11.73 18.95
CA MET A 1 12.79 -11.75 19.11
C MET A 1 12.28 -10.32 19.28
N VAL A 2 11.98 -9.63 18.17
CA VAL A 2 11.14 -8.43 18.18
C VAL A 2 10.18 -8.58 17.02
N SER A 3 8.91 -8.74 17.37
CA SER A 3 7.76 -8.88 16.51
C SER A 3 7.64 -7.66 15.58
N ASN A 4 7.56 -7.88 14.28
CA ASN A 4 7.12 -6.87 13.32
C ASN A 4 6.17 -7.51 12.30
N ALA A 5 5.15 -8.19 12.82
CA ALA A 5 3.94 -8.53 12.07
C ALA A 5 3.01 -7.31 12.06
N ASN A 6 3.45 -6.20 11.46
CA ASN A 6 2.65 -4.98 11.37
C ASN A 6 2.33 -4.66 9.92
N CYS A 7 1.09 -5.01 9.57
CA CYS A 7 0.22 -4.40 8.57
C CYS A 7 0.78 -4.23 7.15
N PHE A 8 0.41 -5.16 6.27
CA PHE A 8 0.43 -5.09 4.80
C PHE A 8 1.53 -4.19 4.23
N ASP A 9 2.77 -4.62 4.42
CA ASP A 9 3.92 -3.97 3.81
C ASP A 9 3.87 -4.23 2.29
N LEU A 10 3.79 -3.18 1.49
CA LEU A 10 3.78 -3.27 0.02
C LEU A 10 5.03 -4.00 -0.51
N SER A 11 6.13 -3.98 0.24
CA SER A 11 7.32 -4.80 -0.04
C SER A 11 7.13 -6.27 0.29
N TYR A 12 6.47 -6.61 1.41
CA TYR A 12 6.15 -8.00 1.75
C TYR A 12 5.16 -8.60 0.74
N ALA A 13 4.12 -7.84 0.37
CA ALA A 13 3.19 -8.25 -0.68
C ALA A 13 3.90 -8.41 -2.03
N ARG A 14 4.79 -7.48 -2.42
CA ARG A 14 5.55 -7.54 -3.69
C ARG A 14 6.58 -8.68 -3.73
N GLU A 15 7.37 -8.85 -2.68
CA GLU A 15 8.39 -9.88 -2.58
C GLU A 15 7.77 -11.27 -2.53
N ARG A 16 6.62 -11.41 -1.85
CA ARG A 16 5.90 -12.69 -1.78
C ARG A 16 5.07 -12.98 -3.03
N PHE A 17 4.40 -12.00 -3.66
CA PHE A 17 3.78 -12.19 -4.97
C PHE A 17 4.81 -12.63 -6.01
N ARG A 18 5.97 -11.97 -6.06
CA ARG A 18 7.08 -12.37 -6.93
C ARG A 18 7.59 -13.78 -6.64
N ASN A 19 7.57 -14.22 -5.38
CA ASN A 19 7.92 -15.59 -4.98
C ASN A 19 6.78 -16.62 -5.16
N CYS A 20 5.54 -16.19 -5.34
CA CYS A 20 4.42 -17.05 -5.77
C CYS A 20 4.44 -17.28 -7.29
N PHE A 21 5.09 -16.40 -8.06
CA PHE A 21 5.12 -16.41 -9.52
C PHE A 21 6.38 -17.00 -10.22
N PRO A 22 7.35 -17.70 -9.58
CA PRO A 22 8.23 -18.63 -10.27
C PRO A 22 7.73 -20.07 -10.06
N GLY A 23 6.85 -20.51 -10.95
CA GLY A 23 6.75 -21.90 -11.39
C GLY A 23 6.07 -22.96 -10.52
N LYS A 24 5.98 -22.85 -9.18
CA LYS A 24 5.28 -23.84 -8.34
C LYS A 24 4.65 -23.22 -7.09
N ILE A 25 3.33 -23.25 -7.00
CA ILE A 25 2.60 -22.94 -5.76
C ILE A 25 2.90 -24.06 -4.76
N ASP A 26 3.84 -23.82 -3.84
CA ASP A 26 4.09 -24.74 -2.72
C ASP A 26 2.93 -24.62 -1.71
N ARG A 27 2.16 -25.71 -1.58
CA ARG A 27 1.02 -25.83 -0.66
C ARG A 27 1.42 -25.54 0.79
N ASN A 28 2.64 -25.90 1.19
CA ASN A 28 3.12 -25.69 2.56
C ASN A 28 3.35 -24.20 2.82
N SER A 29 3.97 -23.49 1.88
CA SER A 29 4.14 -22.04 1.92
C SER A 29 2.81 -21.27 1.97
N CYS A 30 1.78 -21.74 1.26
CA CYS A 30 0.44 -21.14 1.30
C CYS A 30 -0.25 -21.37 2.66
N HIS A 31 -0.14 -22.59 3.19
CA HIS A 31 -0.72 -22.93 4.48
C HIS A 31 -0.08 -22.13 5.64
N GLU A 32 1.24 -21.94 5.62
CA GLU A 32 1.93 -21.09 6.59
C GLU A 32 1.54 -19.62 6.48
N TRP A 33 1.31 -19.12 5.25
CA TRP A 33 0.81 -17.77 5.04
C TRP A 33 -0.59 -17.57 5.65
N ILE A 34 -1.51 -18.52 5.45
CA ILE A 34 -2.86 -18.43 6.00
C ILE A 34 -2.87 -18.39 7.53
N LYS A 35 -1.90 -19.02 8.22
CA LYS A 35 -1.91 -19.08 9.70
C LYS A 35 -1.76 -17.73 10.39
N ALA A 36 -1.26 -16.69 9.72
CA ALA A 36 -1.20 -15.36 10.32
C ALA A 36 -2.63 -14.78 10.41
N PRO A 37 -3.06 -14.24 11.58
CA PRO A 37 -4.45 -13.82 11.80
C PRO A 37 -4.92 -12.75 10.80
N ILE A 38 -4.02 -11.87 10.38
CA ILE A 38 -4.31 -10.86 9.35
C ILE A 38 -4.57 -11.49 7.97
N ASN A 39 -3.86 -12.57 7.63
CA ASN A 39 -4.01 -13.24 6.34
C ASN A 39 -5.28 -14.09 6.30
N ILE A 40 -5.72 -14.65 7.44
CA ILE A 40 -7.06 -15.25 7.57
C ILE A 40 -8.13 -14.20 7.29
N ALA A 41 -8.07 -13.05 7.95
CA ALA A 41 -9.03 -11.98 7.76
C ALA A 41 -9.07 -11.48 6.30
N LEU A 42 -7.90 -11.32 5.67
CA LEU A 42 -7.79 -10.97 4.25
C LEU A 42 -8.37 -12.07 3.35
N SER A 43 -8.14 -13.34 3.65
CA SER A 43 -8.67 -14.47 2.87
C SER A 43 -10.19 -14.52 2.95
N VAL A 44 -10.76 -14.36 4.15
CA VAL A 44 -12.21 -14.26 4.35
C VAL A 44 -12.78 -13.08 3.58
N TRP A 45 -12.15 -11.91 3.66
CA TRP A 45 -12.57 -10.73 2.90
C TRP A 45 -12.57 -10.98 1.38
N ILE A 46 -11.51 -11.60 0.84
CA ILE A 46 -11.43 -11.96 -0.60
C ILE A 46 -12.59 -12.88 -0.99
N VAL A 47 -12.86 -13.91 -0.19
CA VAL A 47 -13.96 -14.86 -0.44
C VAL A 47 -15.31 -14.13 -0.42
N CYS A 48 -15.57 -13.27 0.57
CA CYS A 48 -16.81 -12.50 0.66
C CYS A 48 -17.01 -11.56 -0.54
N VAL A 49 -15.95 -10.85 -0.95
CA VAL A 49 -15.98 -9.98 -2.14
C VAL A 49 -16.18 -10.78 -3.41
N ALA A 50 -15.52 -11.92 -3.56
CA ALA A 50 -15.66 -12.79 -4.73
C ALA A 50 -17.08 -13.33 -4.86
N ILE A 51 -17.70 -13.80 -3.77
CA ILE A 51 -19.09 -14.29 -3.76
C ILE A 51 -20.05 -13.15 -4.12
N SER A 52 -19.95 -12.00 -3.44
CA SER A 52 -20.85 -10.86 -3.66
C SER A 52 -20.71 -10.28 -5.08
N GLY A 53 -19.47 -10.19 -5.57
CA GLY A 53 -19.17 -9.76 -6.93
C GLY A 53 -19.68 -10.75 -7.99
N SER A 54 -19.60 -12.05 -7.72
CA SER A 54 -20.15 -13.08 -8.61
C SER A 54 -21.67 -12.99 -8.72
N ILE A 55 -22.35 -12.78 -7.59
CA ILE A 55 -23.82 -12.57 -7.58
C ILE A 55 -24.17 -11.32 -8.39
N LEU A 56 -23.47 -10.21 -8.17
CA LEU A 56 -23.70 -8.96 -8.91
C LEU A 56 -23.45 -9.14 -10.41
N LEU A 57 -22.42 -9.89 -10.79
CA LEU A 57 -22.12 -10.20 -12.19
C LEU A 57 -23.23 -11.06 -12.82
N MET A 58 -23.69 -12.10 -12.12
CA MET A 58 -24.81 -12.94 -12.59
C MET A 58 -26.10 -12.12 -12.78
N LEU A 59 -26.38 -11.20 -11.86
CA LEU A 59 -27.52 -10.26 -11.97
C LEU A 59 -27.37 -9.31 -13.15
N THR A 60 -26.14 -8.84 -13.43
CA THR A 60 -25.88 -7.89 -14.52
C THR A 60 -25.91 -8.56 -15.90
N VAL A 61 -25.42 -9.79 -16.00
CA VAL A 61 -25.40 -10.57 -17.26
C VAL A 61 -26.80 -11.14 -17.58
N GLY A 62 -27.74 -11.15 -16.63
CA GLY A 62 -29.08 -11.70 -16.82
C GLY A 62 -29.15 -13.23 -16.65
N MET A 63 -28.09 -13.86 -16.12
CA MET A 63 -28.07 -15.31 -15.86
C MET A 63 -29.12 -15.74 -14.83
N LEU A 64 -29.58 -14.80 -14.00
CA LEU A 64 -30.59 -15.03 -12.96
C LEU A 64 -31.99 -14.61 -13.39
N ASP A 65 -32.21 -14.14 -14.62
CA ASP A 65 -33.50 -13.63 -15.09
C ASP A 65 -34.62 -14.67 -15.05
N ARG A 66 -34.28 -15.96 -15.15
CA ARG A 66 -35.25 -17.06 -15.01
C ARG A 66 -35.66 -17.32 -13.56
N ALA A 67 -34.76 -17.07 -12.61
CA ALA A 67 -35.00 -17.31 -11.18
C ALA A 67 -35.57 -16.06 -10.49
N LEU A 68 -35.24 -14.86 -10.98
CA LEU A 68 -35.78 -13.57 -10.56
C LEU A 68 -36.37 -12.87 -11.79
N PRO A 69 -37.60 -13.23 -12.21
CA PRO A 69 -38.20 -12.70 -13.43
C PRO A 69 -38.53 -11.22 -13.32
N GLU A 70 -38.84 -10.73 -12.11
CA GLU A 70 -39.20 -9.33 -11.90
C GLU A 70 -37.96 -8.44 -11.80
N LYS A 71 -37.97 -7.33 -12.54
CA LYS A 71 -36.86 -6.36 -12.51
C LYS A 71 -36.71 -5.69 -11.14
N SER A 72 -37.81 -5.45 -10.44
CA SER A 72 -37.82 -4.84 -9.11
C SER A 72 -37.03 -5.67 -8.09
N GLU A 73 -37.20 -7.00 -8.11
CA GLU A 73 -36.48 -7.93 -7.25
C GLU A 73 -34.99 -7.96 -7.56
N ARG A 74 -34.62 -8.05 -8.85
CA ARG A 74 -33.21 -7.99 -9.28
C ARG A 74 -32.55 -6.68 -8.84
N ASP A 75 -33.27 -5.57 -8.95
CA ASP A 75 -32.82 -4.24 -8.55
C ASP A 75 -32.66 -4.09 -7.03
N VAL A 76 -33.44 -4.82 -6.22
CA VAL A 76 -33.29 -4.89 -4.76
C VAL A 76 -32.07 -5.74 -4.39
N TRP A 77 -31.91 -6.92 -5.00
CA TRP A 77 -30.75 -7.79 -4.79
C TRP A 77 -29.43 -7.14 -5.23
N ALA A 78 -29.43 -6.42 -6.35
CA ALA A 78 -28.26 -5.68 -6.82
C ALA A 78 -27.89 -4.55 -5.85
N GLU A 79 -28.88 -3.82 -5.33
CA GLU A 79 -28.64 -2.76 -4.34
C GLU A 79 -28.09 -3.33 -3.03
N ALA A 80 -28.68 -4.42 -2.51
CA ALA A 80 -28.20 -5.08 -1.30
C ALA A 80 -26.75 -5.57 -1.47
N ASN A 81 -26.42 -6.23 -2.59
CA ASN A 81 -25.05 -6.66 -2.88
C ASN A 81 -24.08 -5.48 -3.03
N ASN A 82 -24.49 -4.39 -3.68
CA ASN A 82 -23.67 -3.19 -3.80
C ASN A 82 -23.36 -2.56 -2.44
N GLN A 83 -24.32 -2.55 -1.51
CA GLN A 83 -24.09 -2.07 -0.15
C GLN A 83 -23.13 -2.96 0.63
N VAL A 84 -23.25 -4.29 0.52
CA VAL A 84 -22.31 -5.24 1.14
C VAL A 84 -20.90 -5.05 0.59
N LEU A 85 -20.75 -4.97 -0.74
CA LEU A 85 -19.46 -4.70 -1.38
C LEU A 85 -18.87 -3.36 -0.92
N ASN A 86 -19.68 -2.29 -0.93
CA ASN A 86 -19.25 -0.98 -0.48
C ASN A 86 -18.78 -1.01 1.00
N ALA A 87 -19.47 -1.73 1.88
CA ALA A 87 -19.06 -1.90 3.26
C ALA A 87 -17.73 -2.67 3.38
N LEU A 88 -17.58 -3.77 2.63
CA LEU A 88 -16.36 -4.57 2.62
C LEU A 88 -15.15 -3.79 2.10
N PHE A 89 -15.30 -3.03 1.01
CA PHE A 89 -14.22 -2.19 0.48
C PHE A 89 -13.89 -1.03 1.43
N THR A 90 -14.89 -0.43 2.06
CA THR A 90 -14.66 0.62 3.08
C THR A 90 -13.91 0.07 4.28
N LEU A 91 -14.29 -1.11 4.78
CA LEU A 91 -13.60 -1.77 5.89
C LEU A 91 -12.14 -2.04 5.55
N MET A 92 -11.86 -2.54 4.34
CA MET A 92 -10.49 -2.71 3.85
C MET A 92 -9.73 -1.38 3.82
N CYS A 93 -10.36 -0.32 3.32
CA CYS A 93 -9.76 1.02 3.28
C CYS A 93 -9.43 1.53 4.68
N VAL A 94 -10.35 1.39 5.65
CA VAL A 94 -10.12 1.81 7.05
C VAL A 94 -8.89 1.11 7.64
N PHE A 95 -8.78 -0.21 7.46
CA PHE A 95 -7.61 -0.94 7.95
C PHE A 95 -6.32 -0.51 7.27
N GLN A 96 -6.31 -0.40 5.94
CA GLN A 96 -5.12 -0.01 5.19
C GLN A 96 -4.71 1.45 5.43
N HIS A 97 -5.66 2.34 5.70
CA HIS A 97 -5.41 3.77 5.85
C HIS A 97 -4.48 4.07 7.02
N SER A 98 -4.62 3.34 8.14
CA SER A 98 -3.70 3.43 9.28
C SER A 98 -2.23 3.21 8.88
N THR A 99 -1.99 2.21 8.02
CA THR A 99 -0.67 1.87 7.49
C THR A 99 -0.16 2.95 6.53
N ILE A 100 -1.00 3.42 5.62
CA ILE A 100 -0.61 4.46 4.65
C ILE A 100 -0.34 5.80 5.34
N ILE A 101 -1.07 6.14 6.42
CA ILE A 101 -0.76 7.31 7.27
C ILE A 101 0.63 7.15 7.88
N ARG A 102 0.97 5.97 8.43
CA ARG A 102 2.32 5.70 8.96
C ARG A 102 3.39 5.89 7.89
N HIS A 103 3.19 5.39 6.66
CA HIS A 103 4.11 5.61 5.56
C HIS A 103 4.24 7.09 5.19
N THR A 104 3.14 7.83 5.23
CA THR A 104 3.12 9.29 5.00
C THR A 104 3.94 10.03 6.04
N VAL A 105 3.82 9.65 7.32
CA VAL A 105 4.64 10.21 8.41
C VAL A 105 6.12 9.90 8.21
N LEU A 106 6.47 8.66 7.85
CA LEU A 106 7.85 8.27 7.57
C LEU A 106 8.44 9.06 6.40
N LEU A 107 7.71 9.19 5.29
CA LEU A 107 8.13 9.99 4.13
C LEU A 107 8.25 11.50 4.47
N SER A 108 7.40 12.00 5.36
CA SER A 108 7.46 13.37 5.86
C SER A 108 8.64 13.61 6.81
N ARG A 109 9.01 12.61 7.62
CA ARG A 109 10.19 12.65 8.49
C ARG A 109 11.48 12.55 7.69
N TRP A 110 11.54 11.71 6.66
CA TRP A 110 12.67 11.69 5.72
C TRP A 110 12.95 13.10 5.17
N ARG A 111 11.90 13.87 4.83
CA ARG A 111 12.04 15.27 4.39
C ARG A 111 12.70 16.18 5.43
N ARG A 112 12.40 16.00 6.72
CA ARG A 112 12.77 16.94 7.78
C ARG A 112 14.04 16.55 8.55
N SER A 113 14.21 15.26 8.82
CA SER A 113 15.21 14.77 9.79
C SER A 113 16.42 14.13 9.15
N GLY A 114 16.35 13.67 7.89
CA GLY A 114 17.47 13.02 7.20
C GLY A 114 18.01 11.74 7.87
N ASP A 115 17.28 11.17 8.82
CA ASP A 115 17.72 10.02 9.63
C ASP A 115 17.87 8.76 8.78
N ILE A 116 19.04 8.14 8.84
CA ILE A 116 19.46 7.01 7.98
C ILE A 116 18.56 5.79 8.21
N ASP A 117 18.12 5.54 9.45
CA ASP A 117 17.26 4.39 9.78
C ASP A 117 15.86 4.49 9.17
N ASP A 118 15.28 5.69 9.16
CA ASP A 118 13.99 5.96 8.52
C ASP A 118 14.08 5.81 6.99
N VAL A 119 15.20 6.24 6.38
CA VAL A 119 15.47 6.09 4.94
C VAL A 119 15.58 4.62 4.55
N LEU A 120 16.35 3.82 5.29
CA LEU A 120 16.49 2.39 5.02
C LEU A 120 15.16 1.65 5.16
N ARG A 121 14.33 2.04 6.14
CA ARG A 121 12.99 1.48 6.31
C ARG A 121 12.07 1.77 5.12
N VAL A 122 12.06 3.01 4.61
CA VAL A 122 11.25 3.38 3.44
C VAL A 122 11.76 2.69 2.17
N ARG A 123 13.08 2.58 1.99
CA ARG A 123 13.68 1.85 0.87
C ARG A 123 13.28 0.39 0.87
N LYS A 124 13.30 -0.28 2.02
CA LYS A 124 12.85 -1.66 2.13
C LYS A 124 11.40 -1.85 1.67
N ILE A 125 10.55 -0.86 1.94
CA ILE A 125 9.10 -0.88 1.62
C ILE A 125 8.83 -0.64 0.12
N TYR A 126 9.54 0.32 -0.49
CA TYR A 126 9.19 0.80 -1.84
C TYR A 126 10.21 0.43 -2.93
N CYS A 127 11.49 0.33 -2.60
CA CYS A 127 12.57 0.02 -3.54
C CYS A 127 12.84 -1.49 -3.56
N LYS A 128 12.98 -2.04 -4.78
CA LYS A 128 13.47 -3.41 -4.97
C LYS A 128 14.87 -3.55 -4.32
N ASP A 129 15.00 -4.54 -3.44
CA ASP A 129 16.22 -4.91 -2.70
C ASP A 129 16.81 -3.83 -1.78
N GLY A 130 16.03 -2.78 -1.47
CA GLY A 130 16.46 -1.69 -0.58
C GLY A 130 17.57 -0.79 -1.15
N ALA A 131 17.92 -0.97 -2.43
CA ALA A 131 18.94 -0.16 -3.10
C ALA A 131 18.55 1.31 -3.21
N ARG A 132 19.54 2.21 -3.12
CA ARG A 132 19.37 3.65 -3.33
C ARG A 132 19.03 3.90 -4.80
N LYS A 133 17.87 4.51 -5.06
CA LYS A 133 17.43 4.82 -6.43
C LYS A 133 17.30 6.32 -6.66
N PRO A 134 17.52 6.82 -7.90
CA PRO A 134 17.32 8.23 -8.19
C PRO A 134 15.87 8.61 -7.92
N HIS A 135 15.66 9.73 -7.22
CA HIS A 135 14.33 10.30 -6.95
C HIS A 135 13.34 9.33 -6.26
N GLU A 136 13.85 8.32 -5.55
CA GLU A 136 13.07 7.26 -4.87
C GLU A 136 11.95 7.79 -3.97
N ARG A 137 12.21 8.91 -3.30
CA ARG A 137 11.24 9.58 -2.44
C ARG A 137 10.06 10.17 -3.22
N ALA A 138 10.31 10.78 -4.37
CA ALA A 138 9.23 11.35 -5.20
C ALA A 138 8.32 10.25 -5.73
N HIS A 139 8.91 9.14 -6.18
CA HIS A 139 8.16 7.98 -6.64
C HIS A 139 7.33 7.33 -5.51
N ALA A 140 7.87 7.18 -4.31
CA ALA A 140 7.12 6.68 -3.16
C ALA A 140 5.96 7.62 -2.76
N MET A 141 6.17 8.93 -2.82
CA MET A 141 5.12 9.92 -2.57
C MET A 141 3.98 9.84 -3.57
N VAL A 142 4.26 9.67 -4.87
CA VAL A 142 3.22 9.50 -5.91
C VAL A 142 2.32 8.31 -5.58
N VAL A 143 2.91 7.17 -5.22
CA VAL A 143 2.16 5.96 -4.84
C VAL A 143 1.29 6.21 -3.61
N VAL A 144 1.85 6.83 -2.57
CA VAL A 144 1.11 7.12 -1.33
C VAL A 144 -0.05 8.10 -1.57
N ILE A 145 0.15 9.12 -2.41
CA ILE A 145 -0.90 10.08 -2.76
C ILE A 145 -2.03 9.40 -3.53
N LEU A 146 -1.71 8.56 -4.52
CA LEU A 146 -2.71 7.81 -5.28
C LEU A 146 -3.56 6.91 -4.37
N LEU A 147 -2.94 6.24 -3.40
CA LEU A 147 -3.64 5.41 -2.42
C LEU A 147 -4.56 6.24 -1.52
N HIS A 148 -4.10 7.40 -1.02
CA HIS A 148 -4.95 8.32 -0.25
C HIS A 148 -6.17 8.81 -1.05
N VAL A 149 -5.98 9.19 -2.31
CA VAL A 149 -7.08 9.59 -3.20
C VAL A 149 -8.10 8.47 -3.34
N SER A 150 -7.64 7.23 -3.46
CA SER A 150 -8.51 6.04 -3.54
C SER A 150 -9.33 5.85 -2.27
N PHE A 151 -8.72 6.00 -1.09
CA PHE A 151 -9.42 5.85 0.19
C PHE A 151 -10.43 6.96 0.44
N VAL A 152 -10.08 8.21 0.12
CA VAL A 152 -11.00 9.34 0.22
C VAL A 152 -12.20 9.13 -0.71
N ALA A 153 -11.96 8.68 -1.95
CA ALA A 153 -13.05 8.35 -2.87
C ALA A 153 -13.95 7.23 -2.33
N GLN A 154 -13.38 6.21 -1.68
CA GLN A 154 -14.16 5.15 -1.04
C GLN A 154 -14.98 5.64 0.14
N TYR A 155 -14.46 6.57 0.96
CA TYR A 155 -15.23 7.15 2.06
C TYR A 155 -16.38 8.01 1.55
N VAL A 156 -16.15 8.80 0.49
CA VAL A 156 -17.21 9.56 -0.18
C VAL A 156 -18.26 8.60 -0.76
N LEU A 157 -17.83 7.54 -1.45
CA LEU A 157 -18.73 6.52 -2.00
C LEU A 157 -19.58 5.89 -0.90
N CYS A 158 -18.97 5.52 0.22
CA CYS A 158 -19.69 4.98 1.36
C CYS A 158 -20.69 5.98 1.94
N GLY A 159 -20.30 7.25 2.08
CA GLY A 159 -21.18 8.33 2.48
C GLY A 159 -22.36 8.52 1.53
N LEU A 160 -22.17 8.35 0.22
CA LEU A 160 -23.26 8.40 -0.76
C LEU A 160 -24.23 7.22 -0.64
N TYR A 161 -23.74 6.03 -0.30
CA TYR A 161 -24.59 4.85 -0.11
C TYR A 161 -25.40 4.90 1.19
N TRP A 162 -24.84 5.48 2.26
CA TRP A 162 -25.57 5.67 3.53
C TRP A 162 -26.47 6.90 3.49
N GLY A 163 -25.95 8.03 3.01
CA GLY A 163 -26.59 9.34 3.14
C GLY A 163 -27.75 9.59 2.18
N TYR A 164 -27.87 8.81 1.10
CA TYR A 164 -28.93 8.99 0.10
C TYR A 164 -29.71 7.70 -0.11
N GLY A 165 -31.04 7.83 -0.19
CA GLY A 165 -31.91 6.78 -0.69
C GLY A 165 -31.63 6.45 -2.16
N LYS A 166 -32.06 5.28 -2.60
CA LYS A 166 -31.80 4.79 -3.97
C LYS A 166 -32.28 5.76 -5.06
N SER A 167 -33.41 6.43 -4.83
CA SER A 167 -34.02 7.40 -5.77
C SER A 167 -33.24 8.71 -5.88
N ASP A 168 -32.62 9.15 -4.79
CA ASP A 168 -32.04 10.49 -4.67
C ASP A 168 -30.51 10.47 -4.75
N ARG A 169 -29.91 9.29 -4.88
CA ARG A 169 -28.46 9.11 -4.93
C ARG A 169 -27.90 9.72 -6.22
N PRO A 170 -26.90 10.62 -6.15
CA PRO A 170 -26.31 11.22 -7.34
C PRO A 170 -25.50 10.18 -8.12
N SER A 171 -26.10 9.63 -9.18
CA SER A 171 -25.52 8.56 -10.01
C SER A 171 -24.18 8.94 -10.64
N THR A 172 -24.00 10.22 -10.98
CA THR A 172 -22.72 10.76 -11.46
C THR A 172 -21.65 10.71 -10.38
N GLY A 173 -21.96 11.09 -9.14
CA GLY A 173 -21.02 11.06 -8.03
C GLY A 173 -20.56 9.63 -7.69
N VAL A 174 -21.51 8.68 -7.67
CA VAL A 174 -21.23 7.25 -7.45
C VAL A 174 -20.27 6.71 -8.51
N ARG A 175 -20.55 6.95 -9.79
CA ARG A 175 -19.71 6.45 -10.89
C ARG A 175 -18.30 7.02 -10.87
N ILE A 176 -18.16 8.32 -10.60
CA ILE A 176 -16.85 8.97 -10.49
C ILE A 176 -16.06 8.39 -9.32
N CYS A 177 -16.65 8.33 -8.13
CA CYS A 177 -15.96 7.80 -6.94
C CYS A 177 -15.55 6.34 -7.13
N MET A 178 -16.46 5.51 -7.66
CA MET A 178 -16.17 4.11 -7.98
C MET A 178 -15.02 3.98 -9.00
N GLY A 179 -15.02 4.80 -10.05
CA GLY A 179 -13.93 4.85 -11.02
C GLY A 179 -12.59 5.21 -10.38
N ILE A 180 -12.55 6.23 -9.52
CA ILE A 180 -11.33 6.64 -8.80
C ILE A 180 -10.84 5.50 -7.90
N THR A 181 -11.72 4.87 -7.11
CA THR A 181 -11.37 3.77 -6.21
C THR A 181 -10.74 2.59 -6.95
N ILE A 182 -11.14 2.32 -8.20
CA ILE A 182 -10.58 1.21 -8.99
C ILE A 182 -9.28 1.63 -9.70
N VAL A 183 -9.30 2.79 -10.37
CA VAL A 183 -8.21 3.22 -11.26
C VAL A 183 -6.98 3.65 -10.46
N ALA A 184 -7.14 4.38 -9.36
CA ALA A 184 -6.01 4.94 -8.64
C ALA A 184 -5.11 3.88 -7.97
N PRO A 185 -5.62 2.82 -7.30
CA PRO A 185 -4.78 1.73 -6.78
C PRO A 185 -4.14 0.90 -7.89
N ALA A 186 -4.87 0.66 -8.99
CA ALA A 186 -4.33 -0.04 -10.15
C ALA A 186 -3.16 0.73 -10.77
N PHE A 187 -3.31 2.04 -10.95
CA PHE A 187 -2.25 2.91 -11.43
C PHE A 187 -1.07 2.98 -10.44
N ALA A 188 -1.33 3.04 -9.13
CA ALA A 188 -0.28 2.98 -8.11
C ALA A 188 0.52 1.66 -8.17
N GLY A 189 -0.16 0.53 -8.35
CA GLY A 189 0.46 -0.78 -8.54
C GLY A 189 1.28 -0.87 -9.83
N ALA A 190 0.72 -0.41 -10.96
CA ALA A 190 1.43 -0.35 -12.23
C ALA A 190 2.66 0.58 -12.13
N TYR A 191 2.50 1.74 -11.49
CA TYR A 191 3.58 2.69 -11.27
C TYR A 191 4.71 2.04 -10.49
N VAL A 192 4.42 1.30 -9.43
CA VAL A 192 5.42 0.55 -8.67
C VAL A 192 6.21 -0.44 -9.54
N LEU A 193 5.56 -1.09 -10.50
CA LEU A 193 6.18 -2.09 -11.38
C LEU A 193 7.05 -1.45 -12.48
N PHE A 194 6.56 -0.36 -13.10
CA PHE A 194 7.22 0.26 -14.26
C PHE A 194 8.16 1.43 -13.89
N SER A 195 7.98 2.05 -12.73
CA SER A 195 8.83 3.13 -12.24
C SER A 195 10.24 2.62 -11.87
N PRO A 196 11.26 3.50 -11.84
CA PRO A 196 12.57 3.21 -11.25
C PRO A 196 12.54 2.34 -9.99
N LEU A 197 11.51 2.45 -9.14
CA LEU A 197 11.30 1.62 -7.94
C LEU A 197 11.31 0.10 -8.21
N GLY A 198 10.73 -0.36 -9.32
CA GLY A 198 10.61 -1.77 -9.69
C GLY A 198 11.73 -2.32 -10.57
N ARG A 199 12.50 -1.44 -11.22
CA ARG A 199 13.56 -1.81 -12.16
C ARG A 199 14.79 -2.39 -11.46
N ASP A 200 15.37 -3.46 -11.99
CA ASP A 200 16.71 -3.90 -11.61
C ASP A 200 17.70 -2.88 -12.14
N TYR A 201 18.41 -2.20 -11.24
CA TYR A 201 19.62 -1.52 -11.65
C TYR A 201 20.69 -2.59 -11.54
N GLU A 202 21.23 -3.05 -12.67
CA GLU A 202 22.56 -3.63 -12.65
C GLU A 202 23.44 -2.56 -12.03
N THR A 203 23.92 -2.81 -10.82
CA THR A 203 24.93 -1.97 -10.22
C THR A 203 26.13 -2.07 -11.13
N THR A 204 26.28 -1.10 -12.05
CA THR A 204 27.51 -0.96 -12.82
C THR A 204 28.60 -0.85 -11.76
N MET A 205 29.43 -1.89 -11.64
CA MET A 205 30.40 -2.07 -10.56
C MET A 205 31.43 -0.92 -10.49
N ASP A 206 31.38 0.00 -11.45
CA ASP A 206 32.20 1.19 -11.55
C ASP A 206 31.81 2.30 -10.54
N SER A 207 30.58 2.31 -9.99
CA SER A 207 30.16 3.35 -9.02
C SER A 207 30.27 2.92 -7.55
N ILE A 208 30.41 1.61 -7.27
CA ILE A 208 30.64 1.12 -5.90
C ILE A 208 32.05 1.47 -5.43
N GLY A 209 33.04 1.45 -6.33
CA GLY A 209 34.43 1.78 -5.97
C GLY A 209 34.56 3.19 -5.38
N SER A 210 33.91 4.18 -5.99
CA SER A 210 33.97 5.57 -5.51
C SER A 210 33.11 5.85 -4.27
N ASP A 211 31.92 5.26 -4.14
CA ASP A 211 31.01 5.52 -3.00
C ASP A 211 31.45 4.80 -1.71
N VAL A 212 32.10 3.63 -1.81
CA VAL A 212 32.62 2.90 -0.64
C VAL A 212 33.84 3.61 -0.06
N ASP A 213 34.72 4.13 -0.93
CA ASP A 213 35.88 4.92 -0.51
C ASP A 213 35.46 6.24 0.16
N ASP A 214 34.37 6.87 -0.29
CA ASP A 214 33.86 8.12 0.31
C ASP A 214 33.18 7.88 1.67
N VAL A 215 32.38 6.83 1.82
CA VAL A 215 31.73 6.50 3.10
C VAL A 215 32.76 6.02 4.13
N GLU A 216 33.77 5.24 3.70
CA GLU A 216 34.86 4.81 4.58
C GLU A 216 35.76 5.99 4.98
N ASN A 217 36.07 6.91 4.08
CA ASN A 217 36.79 8.16 4.41
C ASN A 217 35.99 9.07 5.35
N ILE A 218 34.68 9.21 5.17
CA ILE A 218 33.83 10.01 6.08
C ILE A 218 33.80 9.37 7.48
N CYS A 219 33.69 8.05 7.57
CA CYS A 219 33.74 7.34 8.86
C CYS A 219 35.13 7.40 9.52
N LEU A 220 36.22 7.39 8.73
CA LEU A 220 37.58 7.55 9.24
C LEU A 220 37.87 8.98 9.70
N VAL A 221 37.41 9.99 8.97
CA VAL A 221 37.52 11.41 9.36
C VAL A 221 36.72 11.67 10.64
N ALA A 222 35.52 11.09 10.80
CA ALA A 222 34.75 11.20 12.04
C ALA A 222 35.44 10.52 13.24
N LYS A 223 36.06 9.35 13.03
CA LYS A 223 36.81 8.64 14.09
C LYS A 223 38.13 9.33 14.47
N ASN A 224 38.82 9.95 13.51
CA ASN A 224 40.06 10.67 13.76
C ASN A 224 39.82 12.07 14.36
N GLY A 225 38.71 12.73 14.00
CA GLY A 225 38.25 13.96 14.64
C GLY A 225 37.89 13.77 16.12
N ALA A 226 37.35 12.60 16.48
CA ALA A 226 37.04 12.25 17.87
C ALA A 226 38.28 11.91 18.72
N LYS A 227 39.45 11.61 18.10
CA LYS A 227 40.68 11.26 18.82
C LYS A 227 41.62 12.45 19.08
N ASN A 228 41.51 13.55 18.32
CA ASN A 228 42.48 14.66 18.36
C ASN A 228 41.88 16.02 18.78
N GLY A 229 40.67 16.09 19.33
CA GLY A 229 40.01 17.37 19.63
C GLY A 229 39.28 17.37 20.96
N CYS A 230 39.92 17.97 21.96
CA CYS A 230 39.36 18.36 23.26
C CYS A 230 38.04 19.15 23.06
N PHE A 231 36.90 18.63 23.53
CA PHE A 231 35.70 19.44 23.73
C PHE A 231 35.87 20.21 25.05
N PRO A 232 35.91 21.56 25.06
CA PRO A 232 35.72 22.29 26.29
C PRO A 232 34.27 22.12 26.74
N CYS A 233 34.10 21.63 27.96
CA CYS A 233 32.88 21.79 28.73
C CYS A 233 32.45 23.27 28.69
N ARG A 234 31.25 23.55 28.18
CA ARG A 234 30.55 24.80 28.52
C ARG A 234 29.11 24.49 28.91
N CYS A 235 28.97 24.22 30.20
CA CYS A 235 27.78 24.51 30.95
C CYS A 235 27.59 26.04 30.96
N SER A 236 26.45 26.54 30.49
CA SER A 236 25.92 27.85 30.87
C SER A 236 24.41 27.75 30.98
N ILE A 237 23.98 27.54 32.22
CA ILE A 237 22.71 27.95 32.78
C ILE A 237 22.61 29.48 32.71
N MET A 238 21.48 30.03 32.28
CA MET A 238 20.85 31.20 32.93
C MET A 238 19.42 31.43 32.40
N TYR A 239 18.48 31.28 33.34
CA TYR A 239 17.08 31.72 33.42
C TYR A 239 16.09 31.35 32.30
#